data_AF-A0A6H1ZBR8-F1
#
_entry.id   AF-A0A6H1ZBR8-F1
#
_cell.length_a   1.000
_cell.length_b   1.000
_cell.length_c   1.000
_cell.angle_alpha   90.00
_cell.angle_beta   90.00
_cell.angle_gamma   90.00
#
_symmetry.space_group_name_H-M   'P 1'
#
loop_
_entity.id
_entity.type
_entity.pdbx_description
1 polymer ?
#
loop_
_entity_poly.entity_id
_entity_poly.type
_entity_poly.pdbx_seq_one_letter_code
_entity_poly.pdbx_strand_id
1 'polypeptide(L)'
;MLDYFDYRFWLAVAGAAAVKLLTSPWHSPTRAIVTVLAAVFSAWAFTDPVLKWWNLEPDTYRNAVAAILALTGEGGMRWIINATPEKLFDMWRGRK
;
A
#
# COMPACT_ATOMS: atom_id res chain seq x y z
N MET A 1 -9.48 -23.08 -7.69
CA MET A 1 -8.11 -23.30 -7.19
C MET A 1 -8.02 -22.56 -5.87
N LEU A 2 -8.68 -23.13 -4.86
CA LEU A 2 -8.83 -22.57 -3.52
C LEU A 2 -7.80 -23.24 -2.60
N ASP A 3 -7.29 -22.47 -1.65
CA ASP A 3 -6.68 -22.89 -0.39
C ASP A 3 -5.24 -23.45 -0.40
N TYR A 4 -4.28 -22.57 -0.72
CA TYR A 4 -3.11 -22.43 0.14
C TYR A 4 -3.20 -21.05 0.77
N PHE A 5 -3.56 -20.98 2.05
CA PHE A 5 -3.47 -19.73 2.79
C PHE A 5 -2.00 -19.31 2.76
N ASP A 6 -1.65 -18.35 1.89
CA ASP A 6 -0.27 -17.92 1.65
C ASP A 6 0.24 -17.15 2.86
N TYR A 7 0.62 -17.91 3.89
CA TYR A 7 1.00 -17.41 5.19
C TYR A 7 2.19 -16.45 5.08
N ARG A 8 3.07 -16.64 4.09
CA ARG A 8 4.22 -15.76 3.84
C ARG A 8 3.77 -14.39 3.32
N PHE A 9 2.81 -14.38 2.39
CA PHE A 9 2.19 -13.14 1.91
C PHE A 9 1.51 -12.39 3.06
N TRP A 10 0.66 -13.08 3.82
CA TRP A 10 -0.07 -12.44 4.93
C TRP A 10 0.84 -11.99 6.07
N LEU A 11 1.92 -12.72 6.35
CA LEU A 11 2.95 -12.30 7.30
C LEU A 11 3.65 -11.01 6.83
N ALA A 12 3.98 -10.91 5.54
CA ALA A 12 4.59 -9.71 4.96
C ALA A 12 3.64 -8.50 5.03
N VAL A 13 2.36 -8.69 4.68
CA VAL A 13 1.33 -7.63 4.77
C VAL A 13 1.10 -7.21 6.22
N ALA A 14 0.99 -8.16 7.16
CA ALA A 14 0.81 -7.87 8.57
C ALA A 14 2.02 -7.14 9.17
N GLY A 15 3.24 -7.57 8.84
CA GLY A 15 4.48 -6.91 9.26
C GLY A 15 4.56 -5.47 8.73
N ALA A 16 4.23 -5.25 7.45
CA ALA A 16 4.15 -3.93 6.85
C ALA A 16 3.11 -3.04 7.54
N ALA A 17 1.91 -3.57 7.80
CA ALA A 17 0.86 -2.84 8.52
C ALA A 17 1.28 -2.48 9.95
N ALA A 18 1.95 -3.38 10.67
CA ALA A 18 2.47 -3.13 12.01
C ALA A 18 3.52 -2.01 12.02
N VAL A 19 4.51 -2.06 11.12
CA VAL A 19 5.52 -1.01 10.97
C VAL A 19 4.85 0.34 10.68
N LYS A 20 3.84 0.35 9.83
CA LYS A 20 3.08 1.55 9.47
C LYS A 20 2.31 2.14 10.65
N LEU A 21 1.69 1.29 11.46
CA LEU A 21 1.00 1.74 12.68
C LEU A 21 1.98 2.28 13.72
N LEU A 22 3.12 1.60 13.93
CA LEU A 22 4.14 2.00 14.91
C LEU A 22 4.84 3.30 14.53
N THR A 23 5.00 3.58 13.24
CA THR A 23 5.64 4.80 12.73
C THR A 23 4.64 5.94 12.50
N SER A 24 3.34 5.69 12.63
CA SER A 24 2.31 6.70 12.41
C SER A 24 2.26 7.70 13.59
N PRO A 25 2.47 9.00 13.36
CA PRO A 25 2.35 10.02 14.41
C PRO A 25 0.88 10.28 14.80
N TRP A 26 -0.09 9.64 14.13
CA TRP A 26 -1.52 9.91 14.30
C TRP A 26 -2.16 8.94 15.30
N HIS A 27 -2.57 9.44 16.47
CA HIS A 27 -3.10 8.62 17.58
C HIS A 27 -4.61 8.29 17.47
N SER A 28 -5.25 8.56 16.34
CA SER A 28 -6.69 8.31 16.19
C SER A 28 -6.97 6.84 15.82
N PRO A 29 -7.75 6.09 16.64
CA PRO A 29 -8.03 4.66 16.39
C PRO A 29 -8.75 4.41 15.06
N THR A 30 -9.65 5.31 14.67
CA THR A 30 -10.37 5.19 13.40
C THR A 30 -9.44 5.33 12.21
N ARG A 31 -8.47 6.26 12.27
CA ARG A 31 -7.45 6.41 11.23
C ARG A 31 -6.55 5.18 11.16
N ALA A 32 -6.16 4.62 12.30
CA ALA A 32 -5.36 3.38 12.35
C ALA A 32 -6.07 2.22 11.64
N ILE A 33 -7.38 2.04 11.87
CA ILE A 33 -8.18 1.01 11.19
C ILE A 33 -8.19 1.24 9.68
N VAL A 34 -8.48 2.47 9.24
CA VAL A 34 -8.52 2.81 7.80
C VAL A 34 -7.14 2.62 7.15
N THR A 35 -6.06 2.95 7.86
CA THR A 35 -4.67 2.72 7.43
C THR A 35 -4.39 1.24 7.20
N VAL A 36 -4.78 0.37 8.14
CA VAL A 36 -4.60 -1.07 8.01
C VAL A 36 -5.43 -1.62 6.86
N LEU A 37 -6.69 -1.22 6.75
CA LEU A 37 -7.56 -1.66 5.66
C LEU A 37 -7.02 -1.23 4.30
N ALA A 38 -6.54 0.00 4.17
CA ALA A 38 -5.91 0.49 2.95
C ALA A 38 -4.63 -0.27 2.62
N ALA A 39 -3.80 -0.60 3.62
CA ALA A 39 -2.59 -1.40 3.46
C ALA A 39 -2.91 -2.83 2.98
N VAL A 40 -3.87 -3.49 3.62
CA VAL A 40 -4.32 -4.84 3.24
C VAL A 40 -4.93 -4.85 1.85
N PHE A 41 -5.84 -3.91 1.57
CA PHE A 41 -6.50 -3.78 0.27
C PHE A 41 -5.49 -3.52 -0.85
N SER A 42 -4.53 -2.62 -0.63
CA SER A 42 -3.52 -2.33 -1.65
C SER A 42 -2.61 -3.51 -1.95
N ALA A 43 -2.13 -4.21 -0.93
CA ALA A 43 -1.34 -5.42 -1.13
C ALA A 43 -2.15 -6.50 -1.86
N TRP A 44 -3.38 -6.77 -1.42
CA TRP A 44 -4.21 -7.80 -2.02
C TRP A 44 -4.61 -7.48 -3.48
N ALA A 45 -5.02 -6.25 -3.77
CA ALA A 45 -5.53 -5.88 -5.08
C ALA A 45 -4.43 -5.59 -6.12
N PHE A 46 -3.28 -5.06 -5.69
CA PHE A 46 -2.27 -4.54 -6.63
C PHE A 46 -1.00 -5.39 -6.74
N THR A 47 -0.75 -6.38 -5.88
CA THR A 47 0.50 -7.16 -5.96
C THR A 47 0.62 -7.90 -7.29
N ASP A 48 -0.36 -8.70 -7.66
CA ASP A 48 -0.30 -9.49 -8.90
C ASP A 48 -0.29 -8.60 -10.16
N PRO A 49 -1.10 -7.51 -10.25
CA PRO A 49 -0.99 -6.55 -11.34
C PRO A 49 0.39 -5.87 -11.45
N VAL A 50 1.00 -5.46 -10.34
CA VAL A 50 2.31 -4.80 -10.34
C VAL A 50 3.42 -5.76 -10.75
N LEU A 51 3.40 -7.00 -10.23
CA LEU A 51 4.33 -8.04 -10.67
C LEU A 51 4.24 -8.26 -12.18
N LYS A 52 3.02 -8.38 -12.71
CA LYS A 52 2.80 -8.57 -14.14
C LYS A 52 3.28 -7.37 -14.96
N TRP A 53 3.00 -6.15 -14.52
CA TRP A 53 3.43 -4.94 -15.22
C TRP A 53 4.96 -4.84 -15.26
N TRP A 54 5.63 -5.12 -14.15
CA TRP A 54 7.09 -5.09 -14.08
C TRP A 54 7.77 -6.36 -14.60
N ASN A 55 6.98 -7.32 -15.11
CA ASN A 55 7.45 -8.62 -15.59
C ASN A 55 8.35 -9.35 -14.56
N LEU A 56 7.97 -9.27 -13.29
CA LEU A 56 8.68 -9.89 -12.18
C LEU A 56 8.14 -11.29 -11.91
N GLU A 57 9.05 -12.20 -11.54
CA GLU A 57 8.71 -13.58 -11.19
C GLU A 57 7.95 -13.64 -9.85
N PRO A 58 6.70 -14.13 -9.81
CA PRO A 58 5.89 -14.08 -8.59
C PRO A 58 6.51 -14.84 -7.41
N ASP A 59 7.11 -16.00 -7.65
CA ASP A 59 7.67 -16.83 -6.58
C ASP A 59 8.80 -16.14 -5.81
N THR A 60 9.53 -15.25 -6.49
CA THR A 60 10.65 -14.50 -5.91
C THR A 60 10.19 -13.18 -5.29
N TYR A 61 9.29 -12.45 -5.95
CA TYR A 61 9.03 -11.04 -5.63
C TYR A 61 7.69 -10.75 -4.95
N ARG A 62 6.75 -11.70 -4.92
CA ARG A 62 5.38 -11.43 -4.46
C ARG A 62 5.31 -10.85 -3.05
N ASN A 63 6.03 -11.45 -2.10
CA ASN A 63 6.01 -10.98 -0.71
C ASN A 63 6.62 -9.59 -0.54
N ALA A 64 7.71 -9.30 -1.27
CA ALA A 64 8.37 -8.00 -1.23
C ALA A 64 7.49 -6.91 -1.83
N VAL A 65 6.89 -7.17 -2.99
CA VAL A 65 5.96 -6.24 -3.65
C VAL A 65 4.72 -6.01 -2.80
N ALA A 66 4.16 -7.05 -2.19
CA ALA A 66 3.04 -6.95 -1.26
C ALA A 66 3.35 -6.06 -0.05
N ALA A 67 4.52 -6.22 0.56
CA ALA A 67 4.96 -5.39 1.67
C ALA A 67 5.13 -3.91 1.25
N ILE A 68 5.74 -3.66 0.09
CA ILE A 68 5.90 -2.30 -0.44
C ILE A 68 4.51 -1.67 -0.66
N LEU A 69 3.59 -2.39 -1.30
CA LEU A 69 2.24 -1.90 -1.56
C LEU A 69 1.45 -1.66 -0.28
N ALA A 70 1.57 -2.52 0.73
CA ALA A 70 0.96 -2.30 2.04
C ALA A 70 1.50 -1.01 2.70
N LEU A 71 2.81 -0.76 2.60
CA LEU A 71 3.44 0.45 3.14
C LEU A 71 2.99 1.71 2.38
N THR A 72 2.98 1.68 1.06
CA THR A 72 2.74 2.88 0.22
C THR A 72 1.28 3.12 -0.13
N GLY A 73 0.43 2.09 -0.12
CA GLY A 73 -0.91 2.11 -0.68
C GLY A 73 -1.82 3.20 -0.11
N GLU A 74 -1.89 3.34 1.21
CA GLU A 74 -2.67 4.42 1.84
C GLU A 74 -2.16 5.82 1.44
N GLY A 75 -0.84 6.00 1.39
CA GLY A 75 -0.23 7.28 1.03
C GLY A 75 -0.55 7.65 -0.42
N GLY A 76 -0.42 6.67 -1.32
CA GLY A 76 -0.82 6.80 -2.72
C GLY A 76 -2.30 7.10 -2.89
N MET A 77 -3.18 6.37 -2.19
CA MET A 77 -4.63 6.62 -2.24
C MET A 77 -5.00 8.00 -1.73
N ARG A 78 -4.42 8.43 -0.60
CA ARG A 78 -4.64 9.79 -0.08
C ARG A 78 -4.11 10.84 -1.04
N TRP A 79 -2.97 10.61 -1.66
CA TRP A 79 -2.43 11.52 -2.66
C TRP A 79 -3.37 11.63 -3.86
N ILE A 80 -3.86 10.51 -4.39
CA ILE A 80 -4.83 10.47 -5.50
C ILE A 80 -6.12 11.22 -5.15
N ILE A 81 -6.71 10.93 -3.97
CA ILE A 81 -7.94 11.59 -3.53
C ILE A 81 -7.75 13.11 -3.38
N ASN A 82 -6.57 13.54 -2.93
CA ASN A 82 -6.26 14.96 -2.73
C ASN A 82 -5.68 15.64 -3.97
N ALA A 83 -5.45 14.93 -5.06
CA ALA A 83 -4.90 15.45 -6.30
C ALA A 83 -5.99 16.19 -7.10
N THR A 84 -6.29 17.43 -6.72
CA THR A 84 -7.10 18.35 -7.53
C THR A 84 -6.24 18.94 -8.67
N PRO A 85 -6.82 19.26 -9.85
CA PRO A 85 -6.08 19.87 -10.96
C PRO A 85 -5.34 21.15 -10.56
N GLU A 86 -5.95 21.98 -9.71
CA GLU A 86 -5.35 23.20 -9.15
C GLU A 86 -4.10 22.89 -8.34
N LYS A 87 -4.15 21.91 -7.44
CA LYS A 87 -3.00 21.49 -6.62
C LYS A 87 -1.89 20.86 -7.46
N LEU A 88 -2.23 20.09 -8.49
CA LEU A 88 -1.25 19.52 -9.42
C LEU A 88 -0.57 20.62 -10.23
N PHE A 89 -1.31 21.66 -10.63
CA PHE A 89 -0.79 22.80 -11.37
C PHE A 89 0.09 23.71 -10.50
N ASP A 90 -0.28 23.91 -9.23
CA ASP A 90 0.52 24.62 -8.25
C ASP A 90 1.82 23.87 -7.91
N MET A 91 1.76 22.54 -7.78
CA MET A 91 2.95 21.68 -7.64
C MET A 91 3.89 21.81 -8.85
N TRP A 92 3.36 21.82 -10.07
CA TRP A 92 4.17 21.99 -11.29
C TRP A 92 4.81 23.38 -11.40
N ARG A 93 4.13 24.41 -10.87
CA ARG A 93 4.66 25.79 -10.77
C ARG A 93 5.59 26.02 -9.58
N GLY A 94 5.89 24.99 -8.80
CA GLY A 94 6.79 25.09 -7.64
C GLY A 94 6.21 25.89 -6.47
N ARG A 95 4.89 26.12 -6.43
CA ARG A 95 4.23 26.71 -5.26
C ARG A 95 3.78 25.57 -4.35
N LYS A 96 4.33 25.53 -3.14
CA LYS A 96 3.96 24.56 -2.10
C LYS A 96 2.65 24.94 -1.43
#